data_AF-A0A838TPQ6-F1
#
_entry.id   AF-A0A838TPQ6-F1
#
_cell.length_a   1.000
_cell.length_b   1.000
_cell.length_c   1.000
_cell.angle_alpha   90.00
_cell.angle_beta   90.00
_cell.angle_gamma   90.00
#
_symmetry.space_group_name_H-M   'P 1'
#
loop_
_entity.id
_entity.type
_entity.pdbx_description
1 polymer ?
#
loop_
_entity_poly.entity_id
_entity_poly.type
_entity_poly.pdbx_seq_one_letter_code
_entity_poly.pdbx_strand_id
1 'polypeptide(L)'
;ASLARLVGYKLHPDEAPDSYDISDALLGKSKKGRNVMLEEAFTLALRSGDWKYIDPQRIATPVWEKAKKIETGLKSYPQLYNLKNDIGEQVNIADSNQKQVKEMKQLLQNIEQNATRAGYKKLN
;
A
#
# COMPACT_ATOMS: atom_id res chain seq x y z
N ALA A 1 15.97 2.34 5.08
CA ALA A 1 16.53 3.64 4.65
C ALA A 1 16.59 4.67 5.77
N SER A 2 15.51 4.96 6.51
CA SER A 2 15.53 5.96 7.59
C SER A 2 16.57 5.69 8.68
N LEU A 3 16.56 4.50 9.30
CA LEU A 3 17.53 4.17 10.35
C LEU A 3 18.97 4.13 9.82
N ALA A 4 19.17 3.61 8.60
CA ALA A 4 20.47 3.62 7.93
C ALA A 4 21.02 5.06 7.83
N ARG A 5 20.19 6.04 7.40
CA ARG A 5 20.57 7.45 7.40
C ARG A 5 20.91 7.97 8.81
N LEU A 6 20.10 7.62 9.81
CA LEU A 6 20.30 8.11 11.18
C LEU A 6 21.61 7.63 11.80
N VAL A 7 22.06 6.42 11.46
CA VAL A 7 23.33 5.85 11.96
C VAL A 7 24.50 6.05 11.00
N GLY A 8 24.30 6.76 9.87
CA GLY A 8 25.33 6.97 8.85
C GLY A 8 25.68 5.73 8.02
N TYR A 9 24.86 4.67 8.05
CA TYR A 9 25.05 3.51 7.20
C TYR A 9 24.62 3.80 5.76
N LYS A 10 25.53 3.56 4.81
CA LYS A 10 25.25 3.69 3.39
C LYS A 10 24.73 2.36 2.84
N LEU A 11 23.43 2.33 2.53
CA LEU A 11 22.82 1.17 1.89
C LEU A 11 23.49 0.84 0.55
N HIS A 12 23.79 -0.43 0.34
CA HIS A 12 24.18 -0.96 -0.96
C HIS A 12 23.03 -0.83 -1.97
N PRO A 13 23.30 -0.80 -3.30
CA PRO A 13 22.27 -0.65 -4.31
C PRO A 13 21.19 -1.75 -4.27
N ASP A 14 21.51 -2.95 -3.84
CA ASP A 14 20.64 -4.13 -3.80
C ASP A 14 19.97 -4.40 -2.45
N GLU A 15 20.20 -3.56 -1.45
CA GLU A 15 19.53 -3.66 -0.15
C GLU A 15 18.18 -2.94 -0.13
N ALA A 16 17.32 -3.30 0.84
CA ALA A 16 16.12 -2.55 1.20
C ALA A 16 15.26 -2.07 -0.02
N PRO A 17 14.80 -3.00 -0.89
CA PRO A 17 14.24 -2.71 -2.21
C PRO A 17 13.04 -1.78 -2.21
N ASP A 18 12.31 -1.68 -1.11
CA ASP A 18 11.08 -0.92 -0.96
C ASP A 18 11.17 0.19 0.10
N SER A 19 12.31 0.34 0.76
CA SER A 19 12.49 1.23 1.91
C SER A 19 12.76 2.68 1.48
N TYR A 20 11.88 3.59 1.90
CA TYR A 20 12.07 5.04 1.72
C TYR A 20 12.71 5.66 2.97
N ASP A 21 13.57 6.64 2.76
CA ASP A 21 14.03 7.50 3.85
C ASP A 21 12.92 8.52 4.17
N ILE A 22 12.29 8.33 5.33
CA ILE A 22 11.28 9.22 5.90
C ILE A 22 11.74 9.73 7.28
N SER A 23 13.05 9.79 7.51
CA SER A 23 13.64 10.17 8.81
C SER A 23 13.17 11.55 9.31
N ASP A 24 12.99 12.53 8.42
CA ASP A 24 12.46 13.84 8.82
C ASP A 24 11.04 13.76 9.36
N ALA A 25 10.19 12.88 8.83
CA ALA A 25 8.85 12.65 9.37
C ALA A 25 8.89 11.94 10.72
N LEU A 26 9.74 10.91 10.85
CA LEU A 26 9.93 10.18 12.11
C LEU A 26 10.46 11.06 13.25
N LEU A 27 11.30 12.05 12.92
CA LEU A 27 11.86 13.01 13.87
C LEU A 27 10.99 14.27 14.07
N GLY A 28 9.78 14.31 13.49
CA GLY A 28 8.86 15.46 13.62
C GLY A 28 9.32 16.73 12.90
N LYS A 29 10.36 16.67 12.07
CA LYS A 29 10.86 17.79 11.25
C LYS A 29 9.99 18.04 10.02
N SER A 30 9.16 17.07 9.64
CA SER A 30 8.24 17.14 8.51
C SER A 30 6.93 16.43 8.84
N LYS A 31 5.83 16.90 8.25
CA LYS A 31 4.55 16.16 8.23
C LYS A 31 4.40 15.27 7.00
N LYS A 32 5.36 15.30 6.07
CA LYS A 32 5.32 14.55 4.82
C LYS A 32 5.96 13.18 5.01
N GLY A 33 5.12 12.14 5.04
CA GLY A 33 5.54 10.75 5.02
C GLY A 33 5.57 10.16 3.61
N ARG A 34 5.21 8.88 3.49
CA ARG A 34 5.11 8.18 2.21
C ARG A 34 3.85 8.60 1.47
N ASN A 35 3.96 8.86 0.16
CA ASN A 35 2.82 9.25 -0.67
C ASN A 35 1.90 8.08 -1.02
N VAL A 36 2.48 6.88 -1.12
CA VAL A 36 1.80 5.65 -1.53
C VAL A 36 2.18 4.53 -0.58
N MET A 37 1.21 3.81 -0.03
CA MET A 37 1.43 2.71 0.90
C MET A 37 0.75 1.44 0.38
N LEU A 38 1.54 0.38 0.23
CA LEU A 38 1.04 -0.97 -0.01
C LEU A 38 0.63 -1.57 1.34
N GLU A 39 -0.54 -2.19 1.39
CA GLU A 39 -1.09 -2.89 2.55
C GLU A 39 -1.34 -4.35 2.14
N GLU A 40 -0.96 -5.30 2.99
CA GLU A 40 -1.06 -6.74 2.69
C GLU A 40 -1.83 -7.49 3.79
N ALA A 41 -2.78 -8.31 3.35
CA ALA A 41 -3.44 -9.33 4.14
C ALA A 41 -3.65 -10.58 3.26
N PHE A 42 -4.87 -11.11 3.15
CA PHE A 42 -5.19 -12.16 2.16
C PHE A 42 -5.30 -11.65 0.71
N THR A 43 -5.27 -10.32 0.54
CA THR A 43 -5.20 -9.60 -0.73
C THR A 43 -4.32 -8.37 -0.54
N LEU A 44 -4.05 -7.64 -1.62
CA LEU A 44 -3.32 -6.39 -1.57
C LEU A 44 -4.27 -5.19 -1.60
N ALA A 45 -3.91 -4.16 -0.87
CA ALA A 45 -4.54 -2.86 -0.89
C ALA A 45 -3.50 -1.77 -1.09
N LEU A 46 -3.94 -0.63 -1.62
CA LEU A 46 -3.10 0.50 -1.93
C LEU A 46 -3.73 1.78 -1.41
N ARG A 47 -2.99 2.52 -0.60
CA ARG A 47 -3.36 3.88 -0.17
C ARG A 47 -2.54 4.91 -0.93
N SER A 48 -3.19 5.89 -1.53
CA SER A 48 -2.55 6.98 -2.28
C SER A 48 -3.35 8.26 -2.14
N GLY A 49 -2.80 9.24 -1.43
CA GLY A 49 -3.53 10.45 -1.04
C GLY A 49 -4.81 10.12 -0.24
N ASP A 50 -5.94 10.62 -0.72
CA ASP A 50 -7.26 10.39 -0.13
C ASP A 50 -7.86 9.02 -0.50
N TRP A 51 -7.25 8.27 -1.42
CA TRP A 51 -7.82 7.05 -1.96
C TRP A 51 -7.26 5.81 -1.29
N LYS A 52 -8.14 4.83 -1.06
CA LYS A 52 -7.79 3.45 -0.75
C LYS A 52 -8.44 2.51 -1.75
N TYR A 53 -7.63 1.66 -2.34
CA TYR A 53 -8.03 0.61 -3.27
C TYR A 53 -7.74 -0.75 -2.64
N ILE A 54 -8.64 -1.72 -2.78
CA ILE A 54 -8.44 -3.11 -2.36
C ILE A 54 -8.62 -4.00 -3.59
N ASP A 55 -7.59 -4.77 -3.96
CA ASP A 55 -7.61 -5.70 -5.10
C ASP A 55 -8.60 -6.85 -4.79
N PRO A 56 -9.34 -7.35 -5.80
CA PRO A 56 -10.23 -8.49 -5.62
C PRO A 56 -9.47 -9.69 -5.05
N GLN A 57 -10.07 -10.33 -4.06
CA GLN A 57 -9.52 -11.55 -3.49
C GLN A 57 -9.52 -12.68 -4.54
N ARG A 58 -8.37 -13.34 -4.70
CA ARG A 58 -8.18 -14.43 -5.68
C ARG A 58 -8.37 -15.82 -5.08
N ILE A 59 -8.24 -15.95 -3.77
CA ILE A 59 -8.28 -17.22 -3.04
C ILE A 59 -9.48 -17.19 -2.09
N ALA A 60 -10.13 -18.32 -1.84
CA ALA A 60 -11.22 -18.38 -0.88
C ALA A 60 -10.76 -18.01 0.53
N THR A 61 -11.56 -17.20 1.24
CA THR A 61 -11.33 -16.89 2.66
C THR A 61 -11.33 -18.16 3.50
N PRO A 62 -10.30 -18.42 4.32
CA PRO A 62 -10.23 -19.60 5.17
C PRO A 62 -11.45 -19.70 6.11
N VAL A 63 -11.93 -20.92 6.36
CA VAL A 63 -13.15 -21.15 7.17
C VAL A 63 -12.99 -20.60 8.59
N TRP A 64 -11.79 -20.70 9.18
CA TRP A 64 -11.51 -20.23 10.52
C TRP A 64 -11.57 -18.69 10.68
N GLU A 65 -11.44 -17.92 9.59
CA GLU A 65 -11.65 -16.46 9.64
C GLU A 65 -13.09 -16.11 10.04
N LYS A 66 -14.08 -16.94 9.64
CA LYS A 66 -15.49 -16.73 10.02
C LYS A 66 -15.68 -16.78 11.54
N ALA A 67 -14.82 -17.49 12.27
CA ALA A 67 -14.91 -17.61 13.72
C ALA A 67 -14.48 -16.32 14.45
N LYS A 68 -13.72 -15.42 13.78
CA LYS A 68 -13.22 -14.18 14.39
C LYS A 68 -14.27 -13.09 14.58
N LYS A 69 -15.42 -13.19 13.89
CA LYS A 69 -16.52 -12.20 13.96
C LYS A 69 -16.06 -10.76 13.69
N ILE A 70 -15.10 -10.58 12.78
CA ILE A 70 -14.62 -9.28 12.31
C ILE A 70 -14.90 -9.11 10.81
N GLU A 71 -14.98 -7.87 10.35
CA GLU A 71 -15.01 -7.57 8.92
C GLU A 71 -13.65 -7.86 8.30
N THR A 72 -13.63 -8.61 7.20
CA THR A 72 -12.39 -9.05 6.55
C THR A 72 -11.94 -8.13 5.42
N GLY A 73 -12.84 -7.31 4.87
CA GLY A 73 -12.59 -6.52 3.66
C GLY A 73 -12.37 -7.37 2.40
N LEU A 74 -12.61 -8.68 2.46
CA LEU A 74 -12.32 -9.61 1.37
C LEU A 74 -13.56 -9.77 0.47
N LYS A 75 -13.47 -9.23 -0.75
CA LYS A 75 -14.51 -9.31 -1.79
C LYS A 75 -13.90 -9.80 -3.10
N SER A 76 -14.73 -10.46 -3.92
CA SER A 76 -14.35 -10.94 -5.25
C SER A 76 -14.37 -9.85 -6.34
N TYR A 77 -14.65 -8.61 -5.97
CA TYR A 77 -14.74 -7.44 -6.85
C TYR A 77 -13.89 -6.29 -6.28
N PRO A 78 -13.46 -5.34 -7.12
CA PRO A 78 -12.60 -4.25 -6.68
C PRO A 78 -13.34 -3.34 -5.70
N GLN A 79 -12.62 -2.84 -4.71
CA GLN A 79 -13.15 -1.87 -3.76
C GLN A 79 -12.34 -0.58 -3.85
N LEU A 80 -13.03 0.55 -3.86
CA LEU A 80 -12.41 1.88 -3.85
C LEU A 80 -13.14 2.76 -2.84
N TYR A 81 -12.37 3.39 -1.97
CA TYR A 81 -12.85 4.29 -0.91
C TYR A 81 -12.13 5.62 -0.98
N ASN A 82 -12.85 6.70 -0.67
CA ASN A 82 -12.27 8.03 -0.47
C ASN A 82 -12.19 8.32 1.03
N LEU A 83 -11.03 8.06 1.63
CA LEU A 83 -10.78 8.14 3.07
C LEU A 83 -10.87 9.57 3.63
N LYS A 84 -10.85 10.61 2.78
CA LYS A 84 -11.08 11.99 3.25
C LYS A 84 -12.51 12.19 3.74
N ASN A 85 -13.47 11.56 3.08
CA ASN A 85 -14.90 11.68 3.39
C ASN A 85 -15.47 10.41 4.05
N ASP A 86 -14.82 9.26 3.86
CA ASP A 86 -15.24 7.95 4.35
C ASP A 86 -14.05 7.21 4.97
N ILE A 87 -13.61 7.68 6.14
CA ILE A 87 -12.50 7.06 6.89
C ILE A 87 -12.82 5.62 7.33
N GLY A 88 -14.10 5.27 7.42
CA GLY A 88 -14.58 3.96 7.87
C GLY A 88 -14.78 2.95 6.75
N GLU A 89 -14.46 3.29 5.50
CA GLU A 89 -14.58 2.39 4.34
C GLU A 89 -16.01 1.82 4.17
N GLN A 90 -17.02 2.65 4.44
CA GLN A 90 -18.42 2.23 4.47
C GLN A 90 -19.05 2.16 3.07
N VAL A 91 -18.61 3.03 2.15
CA VAL A 91 -19.23 3.16 0.82
C VAL A 91 -18.21 2.85 -0.28
N ASN A 92 -18.32 1.65 -0.85
CA ASN A 92 -17.52 1.29 -2.02
C ASN A 92 -18.02 2.05 -3.25
N ILE A 93 -17.15 2.88 -3.84
CA ILE A 93 -17.43 3.73 -5.01
C ILE A 93 -16.67 3.28 -6.26
N ALA A 94 -16.22 2.02 -6.32
CA ALA A 94 -15.47 1.48 -7.45
C ALA A 94 -16.24 1.57 -8.78
N ASP A 95 -17.52 1.19 -8.81
CA ASP A 95 -18.32 1.14 -10.04
C ASP A 95 -18.53 2.52 -10.67
N SER A 96 -18.63 3.56 -9.84
CA SER A 96 -18.80 4.95 -10.28
C SER A 96 -17.48 5.69 -10.55
N ASN A 97 -16.33 5.10 -10.18
CA ASN A 97 -15.00 5.72 -10.29
C ASN A 97 -13.99 4.81 -11.02
N GLN A 98 -14.41 4.20 -12.13
CA GLN A 98 -13.62 3.20 -12.87
C GLN A 98 -12.25 3.71 -13.33
N LYS A 99 -12.13 5.01 -13.65
CA LYS A 99 -10.84 5.63 -13.97
C LYS A 99 -9.87 5.55 -12.80
N GLN A 100 -10.30 5.94 -11.59
CA GLN A 100 -9.48 5.88 -10.38
C GLN A 100 -9.13 4.43 -10.02
N VAL A 101 -10.07 3.50 -10.18
CA VAL A 101 -9.80 2.05 -10.00
C VAL A 101 -8.68 1.58 -10.93
N LYS A 102 -8.74 1.94 -12.22
CA LYS A 102 -7.71 1.57 -13.19
C LYS A 102 -6.35 2.15 -12.83
N GLU A 103 -6.28 3.42 -12.44
CA GLU A 103 -5.04 4.09 -12.05
C GLU A 103 -4.42 3.45 -10.80
N MET A 104 -5.23 3.20 -9.76
CA MET A 104 -4.80 2.56 -8.52
C MET A 104 -4.32 1.13 -8.77
N LYS A 105 -5.06 0.35 -9.58
CA LYS A 105 -4.67 -1.01 -9.95
C LYS A 105 -3.36 -1.05 -10.72
N GLN A 106 -3.17 -0.14 -11.67
CA GLN A 106 -1.93 -0.05 -12.44
C GLN A 106 -0.73 0.30 -11.53
N LEU A 107 -0.93 1.21 -10.59
CA LEU A 107 0.10 1.57 -9.62
C LEU A 107 0.44 0.40 -8.68
N LEU A 108 -0.57 -0.34 -8.21
CA LEU A 108 -0.38 -1.55 -7.40
C LEU A 108 0.45 -2.59 -8.16
N GLN A 109 0.07 -2.92 -9.39
CA GLN A 109 0.79 -3.88 -10.23
C GLN A 109 2.23 -3.46 -10.49
N ASN A 110 2.48 -2.15 -10.67
CA ASN A 110 3.84 -1.64 -10.83
C ASN A 110 4.69 -1.84 -9.56
N ILE A 111 4.10 -1.67 -8.37
CA ILE A 111 4.78 -1.91 -7.09
C ILE A 111 5.06 -3.40 -6.87
N GLU A 112 4.13 -4.29 -7.23
CA GLU A 112 4.34 -5.74 -7.14
C GLU A 112 5.53 -6.22 -7.99
N GLN A 113 5.74 -5.59 -9.14
CA GLN A 113 6.74 -6.03 -10.11
C GLN A 113 8.10 -5.36 -9.95
N ASN A 114 8.17 -4.23 -9.22
CA ASN A 114 9.37 -3.40 -9.18
C ASN A 114 9.74 -2.98 -7.76
N ALA A 115 11.04 -2.93 -7.49
CA ALA A 115 11.56 -2.27 -6.30
C ALA A 115 11.19 -0.78 -6.31
N THR A 116 10.79 -0.25 -5.15
CA THR A 116 10.30 1.12 -5.03
C THR A 116 11.32 2.08 -4.41
N ARG A 117 12.40 1.59 -3.80
CA ARG A 117 13.46 2.44 -3.25
C ARG A 117 14.22 3.12 -4.39
N ALA A 118 14.29 4.45 -4.35
CA ALA A 118 15.09 5.22 -5.29
C ALA A 118 16.55 4.77 -5.28
N GLY A 119 17.11 4.51 -6.46
CA GLY A 119 18.50 4.05 -6.61
C GLY A 119 18.72 2.57 -6.34
N TYR A 120 17.67 1.78 -6.06
CA TYR A 120 17.79 0.33 -5.98
C TYR A 120 18.26 -0.27 -7.30
N LYS A 121 19.16 -1.24 -7.24
CA LYS A 121 19.63 -2.04 -8.37
C LYS A 121 19.82 -3.47 -7.91
N LYS A 122 19.11 -4.41 -8.53
CA LYS A 122 19.37 -5.83 -8.35
C LYS A 122 20.75 -6.14 -8.94
N LEU A 123 21.63 -6.78 -8.18
CA LEU A 123 22.90 -7.30 -8.71
C LEU A 123 22.60 -8.54 -9.55
N ASN A 124 23.31 -8.67 -10.67
CA ASN A 124 23.20 -9.81 -11.59
C ASN A 124 23.93 -11.04 -11.05
#